data_AF-A0A524PKI5-F1
#
_entry.id   AF-A0A524PKI5-F1
#
_cell.length_a   1.000
_cell.length_b   1.000
_cell.length_c   1.000
_cell.angle_alpha   90.00
_cell.angle_beta   90.00
_cell.angle_gamma   90.00
#
_symmetry.space_group_name_H-M   'P 1'
#
loop_
_entity.id
_entity.type
_entity.pdbx_description
1 polymer ?
#
loop_
_entity_poly.entity_id
_entity_poly.type
_entity_poly.pdbx_seq_one_letter_code
_entity_poly.pdbx_strand_id
1 'polypeptide(L)'
;CRHCVDAACIDACITGAMHWDEQAGYVLLDLDKCIGCGTCTLVCPLGAVHIDRQTGKAVKCDGCHDRDVPRCVSVCPNGSLVALEIPSESISATARKSPHPLLV
;
A
#
# COMPACT_ATOMS: atom_id res chain seq x y z
N CYS A 1 -1.06 3.20 -4.46
CA CYS A 1 -0.48 2.81 -3.15
C CYS A 1 1.02 3.06 -3.20
N ARG A 2 1.63 3.56 -2.12
CA ARG A 2 3.09 3.72 -2.05
C ARG A 2 3.79 2.64 -1.23
N HIS A 3 3.04 1.68 -0.65
CA HIS A 3 3.56 0.65 0.24
C HIS A 3 4.56 1.24 1.24
N CYS A 4 4.09 2.25 2.00
CA CYS A 4 4.92 3.02 2.90
C CYS A 4 5.58 2.11 3.96
N VAL A 5 6.81 2.43 4.35
CA VAL A 5 7.48 1.77 5.50
C VAL A 5 6.77 2.13 6.81
N ASP A 6 6.41 3.41 6.96
CA ASP A 6 5.54 3.91 8.03
C ASP A 6 4.12 4.03 7.47
N ALA A 7 3.34 2.96 7.59
CA ALA A 7 2.04 2.81 6.95
C ALA A 7 0.91 3.04 7.96
N ALA A 8 0.37 4.25 7.99
CA ALA A 8 -0.80 4.59 8.82
C ALA A 8 -2.01 3.64 8.62
N CYS A 9 -2.16 3.05 7.43
CA CYS A 9 -3.21 2.07 7.17
C CYS A 9 -3.01 0.72 7.88
N ILE A 10 -1.77 0.34 8.20
CA ILE A 10 -1.46 -0.79 9.08
C ILE A 10 -1.80 -0.41 10.51
N ASP A 11 -1.28 0.70 11.01
CA ASP A 11 -1.48 1.14 12.41
C ASP A 11 -2.95 1.32 12.76
N ALA A 12 -3.75 1.83 11.82
CA ALA A 12 -5.17 2.05 12.02
C ALA A 12 -6.03 0.78 11.85
N CYS A 13 -5.46 -0.34 11.40
CA CYS A 13 -6.22 -1.56 11.14
C CYS A 13 -6.48 -2.35 12.42
N ILE A 14 -7.67 -2.14 13.00
CA ILE A 14 -8.08 -2.77 14.26
C ILE A 14 -8.13 -4.30 14.24
N THR A 15 -8.21 -4.92 13.06
CA THR A 15 -8.24 -6.39 12.92
C THR A 15 -6.88 -6.99 12.54
N GLY A 16 -5.87 -6.16 12.29
CA GLY A 16 -4.58 -6.60 11.76
C GLY A 16 -4.65 -7.16 10.34
N ALA A 17 -5.70 -6.84 9.57
CA ALA A 17 -5.83 -7.27 8.18
C ALA A 17 -4.79 -6.61 7.26
N MET A 18 -4.53 -5.31 7.47
CA MET A 18 -3.43 -4.60 6.81
C MET A 18 -2.12 -4.92 7.53
N HIS A 19 -1.12 -5.37 6.78
CA HIS A 19 0.18 -5.75 7.35
C HIS A 19 1.31 -5.54 6.34
N TRP A 20 2.53 -5.43 6.83
CA TRP A 20 3.73 -5.47 6.01
C TRP A 20 4.10 -6.93 5.79
N ASP A 21 4.28 -7.32 4.53
CA ASP A 21 4.78 -8.64 4.18
C ASP A 21 6.27 -8.54 3.86
N GLU A 22 7.10 -9.17 4.68
CA GLU A 22 8.57 -9.11 4.57
C GLU A 22 9.10 -9.86 3.34
N GLN A 23 8.36 -10.85 2.83
CA GLN A 23 8.79 -11.66 1.69
C GLN A 23 8.47 -10.94 0.39
N ALA A 24 7.28 -10.37 0.29
CA ALA A 24 6.81 -9.61 -0.85
C ALA A 24 7.36 -8.18 -0.87
N GLY A 25 7.74 -7.61 0.29
CA GLY A 25 8.19 -6.22 0.41
C GLY A 25 7.08 -5.20 0.21
N TYR A 26 5.83 -5.59 0.46
CA TYR A 26 4.65 -4.76 0.23
C TYR A 26 3.74 -4.74 1.45
N VAL A 27 3.05 -3.61 1.66
CA VAL A 27 1.85 -3.60 2.50
C VAL A 27 0.77 -4.45 1.82
N LEU A 28 0.33 -5.54 2.43
CA LEU A 28 -0.71 -6.46 1.93
C LEU A 28 -1.99 -6.39 2.80
N LEU A 29 -3.06 -6.99 2.29
CA LEU A 29 -4.37 -7.05 2.95
C LEU A 29 -4.85 -8.49 3.02
N ASP A 30 -5.07 -8.98 4.23
CA ASP A 30 -5.74 -10.25 4.51
C ASP A 30 -7.27 -10.05 4.42
N LEU A 31 -7.89 -10.63 3.38
CA LEU A 31 -9.33 -10.48 3.12
C LEU A 31 -10.22 -11.18 4.14
N ASP A 32 -9.71 -12.25 4.77
CA ASP A 32 -10.45 -13.02 5.77
C ASP A 32 -10.56 -12.24 7.08
N LYS A 33 -9.51 -11.49 7.45
CA LYS A 33 -9.50 -10.61 8.63
C LYS A 33 -10.13 -9.25 8.38
N CYS A 34 -10.26 -8.82 7.13
CA CYS A 34 -10.79 -7.50 6.82
C CYS A 34 -12.29 -7.43 7.12
N ILE A 35 -12.74 -6.55 8.00
CA ILE A 35 -14.18 -6.37 8.31
C ILE A 35 -14.84 -5.19 7.59
N GLY A 36 -14.11 -4.50 6.72
CA GLY A 36 -14.67 -3.38 5.95
C GLY A 36 -14.91 -2.09 6.74
N CYS A 37 -14.28 -1.90 7.91
CA CYS A 37 -14.53 -0.75 8.78
C CYS A 37 -14.17 0.62 8.15
N GLY A 38 -13.32 0.64 7.12
CA GLY A 38 -12.98 1.87 6.39
C GLY A 38 -11.93 2.76 7.02
N THR A 39 -11.42 2.47 8.23
CA THR A 39 -10.41 3.32 8.89
C THR A 39 -9.15 3.50 8.04
N CYS A 40 -8.67 2.42 7.39
CA CYS A 40 -7.51 2.46 6.49
C CYS A 40 -7.70 3.42 5.29
N THR A 41 -8.94 3.60 4.81
CA THR A 41 -9.29 4.57 3.76
C THR A 41 -9.15 6.00 4.26
N LEU A 42 -9.59 6.27 5.50
CA LEU A 42 -9.59 7.62 6.09
C LEU A 42 -8.17 8.11 6.41
N VAL A 43 -7.29 7.22 6.89
CA VAL A 43 -5.95 7.59 7.34
C VAL A 43 -4.91 7.62 6.22
N CYS A 44 -5.20 7.07 5.04
CA CYS A 44 -4.24 7.06 3.94
C CYS A 44 -4.16 8.47 3.32
N PRO A 45 -3.03 9.20 3.49
CA PRO A 45 -2.93 10.58 2.97
C PRO A 45 -2.92 10.64 1.44
N LEU A 46 -2.71 9.50 0.78
CA LEU A 46 -2.64 9.38 -0.68
C LEU A 46 -3.97 8.90 -1.28
N GLY A 47 -4.99 8.64 -0.46
CA GLY A 47 -6.27 8.09 -0.92
C GLY A 47 -6.13 6.75 -1.65
N ALA A 48 -5.12 5.94 -1.30
CA ALA A 48 -4.76 4.75 -2.06
C ALA A 48 -5.55 3.48 -1.70
N VAL A 49 -6.46 3.58 -0.73
CA VAL A 49 -7.28 2.48 -0.23
C VAL A 49 -8.74 2.86 -0.42
N HIS A 50 -9.56 1.92 -0.86
CA HIS A 50 -10.99 2.11 -1.05
C HIS A 50 -11.76 0.94 -0.43
N ILE A 51 -13.06 1.12 -0.19
CA ILE A 51 -13.95 0.00 0.13
C ILE A 51 -14.62 -0.44 -1.16
N ASP A 52 -14.40 -1.70 -1.52
CA ASP A 52 -15.13 -2.32 -2.62
C ASP A 52 -16.60 -2.52 -2.22
N ARG A 53 -17.51 -2.06 -3.08
CA ARG A 53 -18.95 -2.05 -2.76
C ARG A 53 -19.59 -3.44 -2.83
N GLN A 54 -18.99 -4.36 -3.58
CA GLN A 54 -19.56 -5.70 -3.76
C GLN A 54 -19.18 -6.61 -2.59
N THR A 55 -17.91 -6.59 -2.19
CA THR A 55 -17.37 -7.43 -1.12
C THR A 55 -17.48 -6.77 0.26
N GLY A 56 -17.63 -5.43 0.31
CA GLY A 56 -17.55 -4.65 1.55
C GLY A 56 -16.16 -4.62 2.17
N LYS A 57 -15.13 -5.14 1.47
CA LYS A 57 -13.76 -5.21 1.98
C LYS A 57 -12.94 -4.02 1.48
N ALA A 58 -11.85 -3.74 2.19
CA ALA A 58 -10.86 -2.81 1.67
C ALA A 58 -10.21 -3.37 0.39
N VAL A 59 -9.85 -2.50 -0.53
CA VAL A 59 -9.11 -2.81 -1.75
C VAL A 59 -8.05 -1.73 -1.97
N LYS A 60 -6.87 -2.18 -2.37
CA LYS A 60 -5.73 -1.33 -2.72
C LYS A 60 -4.78 -2.13 -3.61
N CYS A 61 -3.80 -1.46 -4.20
CA CYS A 61 -2.69 -2.13 -4.86
C CYS A 61 -1.97 -3.06 -3.87
N ASP A 62 -1.67 -4.26 -4.36
CA ASP A 62 -0.98 -5.36 -3.67
C ASP A 62 0.44 -5.59 -4.21
N GLY A 63 0.92 -4.67 -5.06
CA GLY A 63 2.24 -4.75 -5.69
C GLY A 63 2.34 -5.80 -6.79
N CYS A 64 1.25 -6.47 -7.18
CA CYS A 64 1.31 -7.67 -8.01
C CYS A 64 2.32 -8.70 -7.44
N HIS A 65 2.31 -8.88 -6.12
CA HIS A 65 3.24 -9.75 -5.38
C HIS A 65 3.26 -11.22 -5.85
N ASP A 66 2.27 -11.63 -6.66
CA ASP A 66 2.15 -12.95 -7.28
C ASP A 66 2.91 -13.08 -8.62
N ARG A 67 3.66 -12.06 -9.04
CA ARG A 67 4.29 -11.97 -10.37
C ARG A 67 5.68 -11.37 -10.33
N ASP A 68 6.54 -11.80 -11.25
CA ASP A 68 7.89 -11.24 -11.42
C ASP A 68 7.87 -9.79 -11.91
N VAL A 69 6.90 -9.44 -12.77
CA VAL A 69 6.75 -8.09 -13.32
C VAL A 69 5.32 -7.59 -13.08
N PRO A 70 5.14 -6.43 -12.42
CA PRO A 70 3.81 -5.86 -12.19
C PRO A 70 3.01 -5.67 -13.48
N ARG A 71 1.71 -5.90 -13.40
CA ARG A 71 0.83 -5.82 -14.58
C ARG A 71 0.88 -4.44 -15.22
N CYS A 72 0.90 -3.37 -14.42
CA CYS A 72 0.99 -2.00 -14.92
C CYS A 72 2.29 -1.73 -15.72
N VAL A 73 3.42 -2.32 -15.32
CA VAL A 73 4.70 -2.19 -16.02
C VAL A 73 4.67 -2.98 -17.33
N SER A 74 4.28 -4.25 -17.27
CA SER A 74 4.28 -5.14 -18.44
C SER A 74 3.34 -4.72 -19.56
N VAL A 75 2.23 -4.05 -19.25
CA VAL A 75 1.26 -3.59 -20.26
C VAL A 75 1.52 -2.17 -20.76
N CYS A 76 2.53 -1.46 -20.23
CA CYS A 76 2.80 -0.07 -20.60
C CYS A 76 3.27 0.01 -22.07
N PRO A 77 2.46 0.55 -23.00
CA PRO A 77 2.80 0.53 -24.43
C PRO A 77 4.00 1.43 -24.75
N ASN A 78 4.21 2.47 -23.95
CA ASN A 78 5.26 3.46 -24.15
C ASN A 78 6.57 3.12 -23.42
N GLY A 79 6.60 2.03 -22.63
CA GLY A 79 7.77 1.67 -21.83
C GLY A 79 8.14 2.70 -20.74
N SER A 80 7.20 3.54 -20.31
CA SER A 80 7.44 4.63 -19.36
C SER A 80 7.46 4.21 -17.90
N LEU A 81 7.10 2.95 -17.61
CA LEU A 81 7.06 2.40 -16.26
C LEU A 81 8.14 1.34 -16.12
N VAL A 82 8.86 1.37 -15.00
CA VAL A 82 9.88 0.37 -14.64
C VAL A 82 9.66 -0.05 -13.19
N ALA A 83 9.85 -1.34 -12.91
CA ALA A 83 9.94 -1.86 -11.55
C ALA A 83 11.41 -2.00 -11.20
N LEU A 84 11.81 -1.44 -10.06
CA LEU A 84 13.17 -1.49 -9.56
C LEU A 84 13.13 -1.90 -8.09
N GLU A 85 14.04 -2.80 -7.70
CA GLU A 85 14.29 -3.10 -6.30
C GLU A 85 15.22 -2.04 -5.72
N ILE A 86 14.81 -1.45 -4.61
CA ILE A 86 15.61 -0.43 -3.92
C ILE A 86 16.19 -1.06 -2.66
N PRO A 87 17.52 -1.14 -2.52
CA PRO A 87 18.15 -1.63 -1.30
C PRO A 87 17.71 -0.80 -0.09
N SER A 88 17.40 -1.46 1.03
CA SER A 88 16.86 -0.83 2.24
C SER A 88 17.76 0.30 2.79
N GLU A 89 19.08 0.19 2.60
CA GLU A 89 20.09 1.20 2.96
C GLU A 89 19.95 2.50 2.18
N SER A 90 19.41 2.43 0.96
CA SER A 90 19.23 3.57 0.06
C SER A 90 17.99 4.41 0.39
N ILE A 91 17.12 3.90 1.28
CA ILE A 91 15.86 4.53 1.66
C ILE A 91 16.11 5.41 2.89
N SER A 92 16.53 6.66 2.66
CA SER A 92 16.69 7.66 3.74
C SER A 92 15.42 7.79 4.58
N ALA A 93 15.57 7.84 5.90
CA ALA A 93 14.48 8.04 6.86
C ALA A 93 13.64 9.31 6.59
N THR A 94 14.17 10.29 5.86
CA THR A 94 13.48 11.54 5.52
C THR A 94 12.42 11.36 4.42
N ALA A 95 12.49 10.30 3.60
CA ALA A 95 11.42 9.94 2.67
C ALA A 95 10.22 9.25 3.36
N ARG A 96 10.35 8.94 4.67
CA ARG A 96 9.38 8.15 5.45
C ARG A 96 8.32 8.98 6.16
N LYS A 97 8.48 10.30 6.29
CA LYS A 97 7.43 11.20 6.80
C LYS A 97 6.87 11.99 5.63
N SER A 98 5.58 11.82 5.34
CA SER A 98 4.88 12.79 4.50
C SER A 98 5.03 14.16 5.18
N PRO A 99 5.62 15.18 4.52
CA PRO A 99 5.67 16.52 5.09
C PRO A 99 4.30 17.14 4.87
N HIS A 100 3.32 16.73 5.66
CA HIS A 100 2.20 17.60 5.91
C HIS A 100 2.19 17.93 7.39
N PRO A 101 2.71 19.12 7.79
CA PRO A 101 2.25 19.67 9.04
C PRO A 101 0.73 19.75 8.93
N LEU A 102 0.04 19.27 9.95
CA LEU A 102 -1.33 19.68 10.24
C LEU A 102 -1.33 21.22 10.29
N LEU A 103 -1.59 21.85 9.15
CA LEU A 103 -2.03 23.24 9.07
C LEU A 103 -3.53 23.21 9.33
N VAL A 104 -3.85 23.22 10.63
CA VAL A 104 -4.90 24.11 11.13
C VAL A 104 -4.28 25.50 11.22
#